data_AF-A0A345VKF1-F1
#
_entry.id   AF-A0A345VKF1-F1
#
_cell.length_a   1.000
_cell.length_b   1.000
_cell.length_c   1.000
_cell.angle_alpha   90.00
_cell.angle_beta   90.00
_cell.angle_gamma   90.00
#
_symmetry.space_group_name_H-M   'P 1'
#
loop_
_entity.id
_entity.type
_entity.pdbx_description
1 polymer ?
#
loop_
_entity_poly.entity_id
_entity_poly.type
_entity_poly.pdbx_seq_one_letter_code
_entity_poly.pdbx_strand_id
1 'polypeptide(L)'
;MIDIHSHIIFDVDDGPKSLEESLSLLGESYAQGVTTIVATSHRRKGMFETPEATIEKQFLLLKEEAEQVYPDLELLYGGELY
;
A
#
# COMPACT_ATOMS: atom_id res chain seq x y z
N MET A 1 -2.25 -1.53 16.09
CA MET A 1 -1.61 -0.21 15.87
C MET A 1 -2.07 0.30 14.51
N ILE A 2 -2.16 1.62 14.32
CA ILE A 2 -2.54 2.22 13.02
C ILE A 2 -1.31 2.88 12.42
N ASP A 3 -0.92 2.46 11.22
CA ASP A 3 0.08 3.13 10.40
C ASP A 3 -0.63 4.02 9.37
N ILE A 4 -0.30 5.32 9.38
CA ILE A 4 -0.98 6.32 8.56
C ILE A 4 -0.16 6.75 7.34
N HIS A 5 1.07 6.25 7.19
CA HIS A 5 1.95 6.65 6.10
C HIS A 5 2.82 5.48 5.67
N SER A 6 2.49 4.91 4.51
CA SER A 6 3.15 3.72 4.00
C SER A 6 3.14 3.67 2.48
N HIS A 7 4.21 3.12 1.92
CA HIS A 7 4.37 2.86 0.49
C HIS A 7 4.24 1.35 0.25
N ILE A 8 3.00 0.86 0.29
CA ILE A 8 2.69 -0.57 0.18
C ILE A 8 2.10 -0.97 -1.17
N ILE A 9 1.68 -0.01 -2.00
CA ILE A 9 1.10 -0.30 -3.32
C ILE A 9 2.25 -0.60 -4.27
N PHE A 10 2.22 -1.75 -4.94
CA PHE A 10 3.27 -2.13 -5.87
C PHE A 10 3.21 -1.39 -7.21
N ASP A 11 4.38 -1.15 -7.79
CA ASP A 11 4.57 -0.64 -9.16
C ASP A 11 3.94 0.75 -9.42
N VAL A 12 3.88 1.60 -8.38
CA VAL A 12 3.33 2.96 -8.50
C VAL A 12 4.28 4.08 -8.10
N ASP A 13 5.26 3.80 -7.23
CA ASP A 13 6.27 4.76 -6.77
C ASP A 13 7.59 4.03 -6.42
N ASP A 14 8.33 4.54 -5.43
CA ASP A 14 9.56 3.96 -4.90
C ASP A 14 9.35 2.88 -3.83
N GLY A 15 8.09 2.52 -3.55
CA GLY A 15 7.73 1.34 -2.78
C GLY A 15 7.94 0.01 -3.55
N PRO A 16 7.17 -1.04 -3.20
CA PRO A 16 7.35 -2.38 -3.73
C PRO A 16 7.20 -2.45 -5.25
N LYS A 17 7.91 -3.40 -5.88
CA LYS A 17 7.88 -3.60 -7.34
C LYS A 17 6.96 -4.74 -7.77
N SER A 18 6.51 -5.56 -6.83
CA SER A 18 5.55 -6.63 -7.11
C SER A 18 4.53 -6.81 -5.98
N LEU A 19 3.46 -7.54 -6.28
CA LEU A 19 2.44 -7.92 -5.29
C LEU A 19 3.07 -8.71 -4.13
N GLU A 20 4.00 -9.61 -4.44
CA GLU A 20 4.68 -10.43 -3.43
C GLU A 20 5.52 -9.59 -2.47
N GLU A 21 6.23 -8.58 -2.98
CA GLU A 21 6.97 -7.63 -2.14
C GLU A 21 6.02 -6.84 -1.24
N SER A 22 4.86 -6.43 -1.75
CA SER A 22 3.82 -5.75 -0.96
C SER A 22 3.29 -6.64 0.16
N LEU A 23 2.94 -7.89 -0.13
CA LEU A 23 2.46 -8.86 0.86
C LEU A 23 3.52 -9.18 1.92
N SER A 24 4.81 -9.17 1.54
CA SER A 24 5.93 -9.31 2.48
C SER A 24 6.00 -8.12 3.44
N LEU A 25 5.92 -6.89 2.93
CA LEU A 25 5.90 -5.66 3.75
C LEU A 25 4.70 -5.63 4.70
N LEU A 26 3.52 -6.03 4.21
CA LEU A 26 2.33 -6.17 5.05
C LEU A 26 2.53 -7.21 6.14
N GLY A 27 3.17 -8.35 5.84
CA GLY A 27 3.47 -9.38 6.83
C GLY A 27 4.40 -8.91 7.93
N GLU A 28 5.44 -8.15 7.59
CA GLU A 28 6.35 -7.55 8.58
C GLU A 28 5.64 -6.52 9.47
N SER A 29 4.78 -5.69 8.89
CA SER A 29 3.98 -4.70 9.63
C SER A 29 2.96 -5.38 10.55
N TYR A 30 2.29 -6.41 10.04
CA TYR A 30 1.34 -7.23 10.80
C TYR A 30 2.01 -7.94 11.99
N ALA A 31 3.21 -8.51 11.79
CA ALA A 31 3.99 -9.14 12.85
C ALA A 31 4.40 -8.16 13.96
N GLN A 32 4.44 -6.85 13.68
CA GLN A 32 4.68 -5.79 14.66
C GLN A 32 3.39 -5.32 15.37
N GLY A 33 2.24 -5.92 15.06
CA GLY A 33 0.95 -5.59 15.67
C GLY A 33 0.22 -4.42 15.01
N VAL A 34 0.58 -4.08 13.77
CA VAL A 34 -0.20 -3.15 12.94
C VAL A 34 -1.45 -3.86 12.41
N THR A 35 -2.60 -3.22 12.59
CA THR A 35 -3.93 -3.77 12.26
C THR A 35 -4.66 -2.89 11.26
N THR A 36 -4.20 -1.66 11.03
CA THR A 36 -4.75 -0.76 10.03
C THR A 36 -3.59 -0.02 9.37
N ILE A 37 -3.57 0.03 8.04
CA ILE A 37 -2.55 0.73 7.26
C ILE A 37 -3.24 1.64 6.24
N VAL A 38 -2.84 2.91 6.21
CA VAL A 38 -3.20 3.85 5.14
C VAL A 38 -2.12 3.82 4.06
N ALA A 39 -2.50 3.41 2.86
CA ALA A 39 -1.63 3.38 1.70
C ALA A 39 -1.47 4.79 1.12
N THR A 40 -0.30 5.41 1.32
CA THR A 40 -0.04 6.81 0.97
C THR A 40 1.02 6.97 -0.10
N SER A 41 0.96 6.16 -1.16
CA SER A 41 1.90 6.26 -2.29
C SER A 41 2.00 7.68 -2.85
N HIS A 42 3.18 8.01 -3.37
CA HIS A 42 3.52 9.37 -3.80
C HIS A 42 2.64 9.90 -4.94
N ARG A 43 2.21 11.16 -4.82
CA ARG A 43 1.77 12.02 -5.91
C ARG A 43 2.68 13.23 -5.92
N ARG A 44 3.71 13.20 -6.77
CA ARG A 44 4.76 14.21 -6.79
C ARG A 44 5.09 14.62 -8.23
N LYS A 45 4.78 15.86 -8.56
CA LYS A 45 5.04 16.41 -9.90
C LYS A 45 6.54 16.35 -10.24
N GLY A 46 6.86 15.87 -11.43
CA GLY A 46 8.21 15.72 -11.96
C GLY A 46 8.97 14.50 -11.43
N MET A 47 8.33 13.63 -10.63
CA MET A 47 9.00 12.45 -10.05
C MET A 47 8.10 11.21 -9.99
N PHE A 48 6.91 11.32 -9.38
CA PHE A 48 5.94 10.23 -9.22
C PHE A 48 4.58 10.69 -9.75
N GLU A 49 4.36 10.43 -11.04
CA GLU A 49 3.17 10.83 -11.80
C GLU A 49 2.39 9.60 -12.32
N THR A 50 2.44 8.50 -11.58
CA THR A 50 1.63 7.32 -11.90
C THR A 50 0.14 7.72 -11.92
N PRO A 51 -0.62 7.38 -12.98
CA PRO A 51 -2.02 7.76 -13.07
C PRO A 51 -2.83 7.24 -11.88
N GLU A 52 -3.73 8.07 -11.32
CA GLU A 52 -4.58 7.69 -10.17
C GLU A 52 -5.35 6.39 -10.39
N ALA A 53 -5.87 6.17 -11.60
CA ALA A 53 -6.57 4.94 -11.95
C ALA A 53 -5.66 3.69 -11.87
N THR A 54 -4.37 3.85 -12.14
CA THR A 54 -3.38 2.76 -11.97
C THR A 54 -3.14 2.52 -10.48
N ILE A 55 -2.97 3.59 -9.68
CA ILE A 55 -2.73 3.46 -8.24
C ILE A 55 -3.92 2.79 -7.54
N GLU A 56 -5.14 3.23 -7.86
CA GLU A 56 -6.37 2.65 -7.33
C GLU A 56 -6.52 1.18 -7.73
N LYS A 57 -6.25 0.83 -8.99
CA LYS A 57 -6.29 -0.56 -9.46
C LYS A 57 -5.32 -1.46 -8.68
N GLN A 58 -4.07 -1.03 -8.50
CA GLN A 58 -3.07 -1.82 -7.77
C GLN A 58 -3.41 -1.90 -6.28
N PHE A 59 -3.94 -0.83 -5.69
CA PHE A 59 -4.42 -0.83 -4.31
C PHE A 59 -5.54 -1.85 -4.11
N LEU A 60 -6.54 -1.89 -4.99
CA LEU A 60 -7.65 -2.83 -4.89
C LEU A 60 -7.17 -4.28 -5.00
N LEU A 61 -6.24 -4.56 -5.91
CA LEU A 61 -5.66 -5.90 -6.06
C LEU A 61 -4.87 -6.31 -4.81
N LEU A 62 -4.03 -5.41 -4.28
CA LEU A 62 -3.32 -5.66 -3.03
C LEU A 62 -4.29 -5.89 -1.86
N LYS A 63 -5.36 -5.11 -1.77
CA LYS A 63 -6.35 -5.22 -0.71
C LYS A 63 -7.07 -6.57 -0.73
N GLU A 64 -7.51 -7.01 -1.90
CA GLU A 64 -8.17 -8.32 -2.06
C GLU A 64 -7.26 -9.48 -1.61
N GLU A 65 -5.97 -9.42 -1.94
CA GLU A 65 -4.99 -10.44 -1.55
C GLU A 65 -4.64 -10.35 -0.05
N ALA A 66 -4.48 -9.14 0.48
CA ALA A 66 -4.17 -8.91 1.88
C ALA A 66 -5.29 -9.41 2.81
N GLU A 67 -6.56 -9.19 2.45
CA GLU A 67 -7.71 -9.65 3.23
C GLU A 67 -7.79 -11.18 3.33
N GLN A 68 -7.26 -11.91 2.33
CA GLN A 68 -7.19 -13.38 2.36
C GLN A 68 -6.07 -13.89 3.28
N VAL A 69 -4.96 -13.16 3.36
CA VAL A 69 -3.76 -13.57 4.10
C VAL A 69 -3.77 -13.08 5.56
N TYR A 70 -4.31 -11.88 5.80
CA TYR A 70 -4.29 -11.17 7.08
C TYR A 70 -5.71 -10.68 7.43
N PRO A 71 -6.57 -11.52 8.01
CA PRO A 71 -8.00 -11.22 8.18
C PRO A 71 -8.30 -10.05 9.12
N ASP A 72 -7.37 -9.72 10.03
CA ASP A 72 -7.50 -8.60 10.97
C ASP A 72 -6.76 -7.32 10.50
N LEU A 73 -6.22 -7.33 9.27
CA LEU A 73 -5.51 -6.19 8.69
C LEU A 73 -6.42 -5.39 7.77
N GLU A 74 -6.67 -4.14 8.13
CA GLU A 74 -7.46 -3.21 7.33
C GLU A 74 -6.56 -2.31 6.48
N LEU A 75 -6.76 -2.33 5.15
CA LEU A 75 -6.11 -1.40 4.22
C LEU A 75 -7.06 -0.26 3.82
N LEU A 76 -6.59 0.97 4.03
CA LEU A 76 -7.28 2.20 3.68
C LEU A 76 -6.53 2.94 2.57
N TYR A 77 -7.25 3.61 1.69
CA TYR A 77 -6.67 4.35 0.58
C TYR A 77 -6.29 5.78 0.99
N GLY A 78 -5.16 6.26 0.51
CA GLY A 78 -4.66 7.61 0.74
C GLY A 78 -3.64 8.03 -0.32
N GLY A 79 -2.92 9.11 -0.03
CA GLY A 79 -1.86 9.61 -0.90
C GLY A 79 -0.98 10.61 -0.17
N GLU A 80 0.32 10.54 -0.43
CA GLU A 80 1.27 11.56 0.00
C GLU A 80 1.42 12.60 -1.13
N LEU A 81 1.06 13.85 -0.84
CA LEU A 81 0.93 14.91 -1.84
C LEU A 81 2.08 15.93 -1.72
N TYR A 82 2.82 16.14 -2.82
CA TYR A 82 3.91 17.14 -2.94
C TYR A 82 3.82 18.01 -4.19
#